data_AF-A0A2V7WMA9-F1
#
_entry.id   AF-A0A2V7WMA9-F1
#
_cell.length_a   1.000
_cell.length_b   1.000
_cell.length_c   1.000
_cell.angle_alpha   90.00
_cell.angle_beta   90.00
_cell.angle_gamma   90.00
#
_symmetry.space_group_name_H-M   'P 1'
#
loop_
_entity.id
_entity.type
_entity.pdbx_description
1 polymer ?
#
loop_
_entity_poly.entity_id
_entity_poly.type
_entity_poly.pdbx_seq_one_letter_code
_entity_poly.pdbx_strand_id
1 'polypeptide(L)'
;MTVATHDEHAAAHPALQHHFEDLGQQHEASILGMWMFLATEILFFGGILCAYWIYRALYPEAWALGAAQQNTLAGGINTLVLIVSSLTMALAVRNAQLANRRATVAMLVITL
;
A
#
# COMPACT_ATOMS: atom_id res chain seq x y z
N MET A 1 11.72 56.79 12.14
CA MET A 1 11.08 55.95 11.12
C MET A 1 11.58 54.52 11.31
N THR A 2 10.98 53.81 12.27
CA THR A 2 11.37 52.45 12.67
C THR A 2 10.65 51.45 11.76
N VAL A 3 11.40 50.84 10.85
CA VAL A 3 10.94 49.63 10.16
C VAL A 3 11.03 48.49 11.17
N ALA A 4 9.90 48.09 11.73
CA ALA A 4 9.78 46.84 12.47
C ALA A 4 9.71 45.71 11.46
N THR A 5 10.86 45.11 11.12
CA THR A 5 10.91 43.77 10.54
C THR A 5 10.32 42.82 11.57
N HIS A 6 9.06 42.43 11.39
CA HIS A 6 8.50 41.33 12.14
C HIS A 6 9.22 40.06 11.69
N ASP A 7 10.07 39.54 12.57
CA ASP A 7 10.63 38.20 12.49
C ASP A 7 9.49 37.18 12.49
N GLU A 8 8.93 36.87 11.33
CA GLU A 8 8.10 35.67 11.12
C GLU A 8 9.00 34.47 10.78
N HIS A 9 9.98 34.20 11.64
CA HIS A 9 10.60 32.88 11.68
C HIS A 9 9.72 31.99 12.55
N ALA A 10 8.55 31.61 12.01
CA ALA A 10 7.74 30.52 12.53
C ALA A 10 8.66 29.30 12.71
N ALA A 11 8.82 28.87 13.95
CA ALA A 11 9.74 27.80 14.34
C ALA A 11 9.59 26.59 13.41
N ALA A 12 10.63 26.28 12.63
CA ALA A 12 10.65 25.14 11.73
C ALA A 12 10.28 23.87 12.51
N HIS A 13 9.11 23.30 12.21
CA HIS A 13 8.66 22.07 12.85
C HIS A 13 9.62 20.95 12.44
N PRO A 14 10.24 20.19 13.37
CA PRO A 14 11.32 19.25 13.06
C PRO A 14 10.91 18.12 12.08
N ALA A 15 9.62 17.88 11.90
CA ALA A 15 9.10 16.92 10.92
C ALA A 15 8.82 17.48 9.51
N LEU A 16 8.81 18.82 9.34
CA LEU A 16 8.58 19.48 8.05
C LEU A 16 9.87 19.48 7.23
N GLN A 17 9.84 18.92 6.03
CA GLN A 17 10.99 18.96 5.14
C GLN A 17 11.10 20.33 4.47
N HIS A 18 12.32 20.82 4.26
CA HIS A 18 12.60 22.17 3.73
C HIS A 18 12.07 22.46 2.32
N HIS A 19 11.71 21.42 1.54
CA HIS A 19 11.10 21.57 0.22
C HIS A 19 9.56 21.71 0.26
N PHE A 20 8.95 21.59 1.44
CA PHE A 20 7.52 21.80 1.63
C PHE A 20 7.28 23.09 2.38
N GLU A 21 6.21 23.78 1.98
CA GLU A 21 5.75 25.02 2.61
C GLU A 21 5.08 24.73 3.95
N ASP A 22 4.33 23.62 4.05
CA ASP A 22 3.67 23.18 5.28
C ASP A 22 3.49 21.65 5.37
N LEU A 23 3.02 21.17 6.53
CA LEU A 23 2.80 19.75 6.80
C LEU A 23 1.62 19.15 6.01
N GLY A 24 0.65 19.96 5.61
CA GLY A 24 -0.48 19.55 4.78
C GLY A 24 0.00 19.19 3.37
N GLN A 25 0.77 20.09 2.75
CA GLN A 25 1.40 19.87 1.45
C GLN A 25 2.31 18.63 1.46
N GLN A 26 3.12 18.45 2.51
CA GLN A 26 3.95 17.25 2.68
C GLN A 26 3.11 15.95 2.73
N HIS A 27 1.97 15.98 3.44
CA HIS A 27 1.08 14.84 3.54
C HIS A 27 0.39 14.52 2.21
N GLU A 28 -0.15 15.52 1.52
CA GLU A 28 -0.77 15.37 0.21
C GLU A 28 0.21 14.81 -0.83
N ALA A 29 1.44 15.33 -0.85
CA ALA A 29 2.50 14.83 -1.72
C ALA A 29 2.81 13.34 -1.44
N SER A 30 2.84 12.93 -0.16
CA SER A 30 3.06 11.52 0.21
C SER A 30 1.93 10.59 -0.26
N ILE A 31 0.69 11.04 -0.15
CA ILE A 31 -0.50 10.29 -0.61
C ILE A 31 -0.45 10.15 -2.14
N LEU A 32 -0.20 11.26 -2.84
CA LEU A 32 -0.09 11.27 -4.30
C LEU A 32 1.04 10.34 -4.78
N GLY A 33 2.19 10.37 -4.11
CA GLY A 33 3.30 9.44 -4.39
C GLY A 33 2.89 7.97 -4.25
N MET A 34 2.19 7.62 -3.17
CA MET A 34 1.68 6.26 -2.95
C MET A 34 0.69 5.84 -4.06
N TRP A 35 -0.22 6.71 -4.47
CA TRP A 35 -1.17 6.42 -5.56
C TRP A 35 -0.47 6.22 -6.91
N MET A 36 0.50 7.07 -7.26
CA MET A 36 1.27 6.91 -8.49
C MET A 36 2.07 5.59 -8.50
N PHE A 37 2.69 5.23 -7.38
CA PHE A 37 3.37 3.95 -7.23
C PHE A 37 2.40 2.77 -7.46
N LEU A 38 1.23 2.77 -6.81
CA LEU A 38 0.23 1.71 -7.00
C LEU A 38 -0.27 1.63 -8.46
N ALA A 39 -0.42 2.77 -9.13
CA ALA A 39 -0.80 2.79 -10.54
C ALA A 39 0.25 2.12 -11.44
N THR A 40 1.55 2.30 -11.15
CA THR A 40 2.61 1.61 -11.89
C THR A 40 2.63 0.10 -11.64
N GLU A 41 2.33 -0.34 -10.42
CA GLU A 41 2.18 -1.77 -10.10
C GLU A 41 1.00 -2.39 -10.87
N ILE A 42 -0.14 -1.69 -10.98
CA ILE A 42 -1.28 -2.15 -11.79
C ILE A 42 -0.88 -2.34 -13.26
N LEU A 43 -0.08 -1.43 -13.83
CA LEU A 43 0.40 -1.57 -15.20
C LEU A 43 1.35 -2.77 -15.35
N PHE A 44 2.26 -2.96 -14.38
CA PHE A 44 3.19 -4.09 -14.33
C PHE A 44 2.45 -5.44 -14.30
N PHE A 45 1.55 -5.62 -13.32
CA PHE A 45 0.76 -6.85 -13.22
C PHE A 45 -0.25 -7.00 -14.37
N GLY A 46 -0.77 -5.89 -14.90
CA GLY A 46 -1.65 -5.87 -16.07
C GLY A 46 -0.98 -6.49 -17.30
N GLY A 47 0.29 -6.16 -17.57
CA GLY A 47 1.06 -6.80 -18.64
C GLY A 47 1.19 -8.32 -18.46
N ILE A 48 1.45 -8.78 -17.24
CA ILE A 48 1.55 -10.22 -16.90
C ILE A 48 0.19 -10.91 -17.09
N LEU A 49 -0.90 -10.30 -16.63
CA LEU A 49 -2.26 -10.84 -16.79
C LEU A 49 -2.70 -10.91 -18.26
N CYS A 50 -2.37 -9.90 -19.06
CA CYS A 50 -2.58 -9.91 -20.52
C CYS A 50 -1.84 -11.07 -21.18
N ALA A 51 -0.57 -11.28 -20.83
CA ALA A 51 0.20 -12.43 -21.32
C ALA A 51 -0.48 -13.75 -20.92
N TYR A 52 -0.87 -13.90 -19.65
CA TYR A 52 -1.62 -15.07 -19.17
C TYR A 52 -2.89 -15.34 -20.01
N TRP A 53 -3.68 -14.30 -20.33
CA TRP A 53 -4.87 -14.44 -21.16
C TRP A 53 -4.56 -14.90 -22.58
N ILE A 54 -3.56 -14.28 -23.24
CA ILE A 54 -3.16 -14.64 -24.61
C ILE A 54 -2.71 -16.11 -24.65
N TYR A 55 -1.81 -16.51 -23.76
CA TYR A 55 -1.30 -17.89 -23.76
C TYR A 55 -2.38 -18.92 -23.39
N ARG A 56 -3.28 -18.58 -22.46
CA ARG A 56 -4.42 -19.44 -22.12
C ARG A 56 -5.35 -19.68 -23.32
N ALA A 57 -5.52 -18.68 -24.20
CA ALA A 57 -6.32 -18.82 -25.41
C ALA A 57 -5.60 -19.60 -26.52
N LEU A 58 -4.28 -19.41 -26.66
CA LEU A 58 -3.47 -20.10 -27.68
C LEU A 58 -3.23 -21.59 -27.35
N TYR A 59 -3.13 -21.95 -26.07
CA TYR A 59 -2.78 -23.31 -25.63
C TYR A 59 -3.78 -23.90 -24.62
N PRO A 60 -5.06 -24.07 -24.99
CA PRO A 60 -6.10 -24.50 -24.05
C PRO A 60 -5.84 -25.89 -23.45
N GLU A 61 -5.30 -26.84 -24.21
CA GLU A 61 -5.01 -28.19 -23.73
C GLU A 61 -3.89 -28.21 -22.68
N ALA A 62 -2.84 -27.43 -22.88
CA ALA A 62 -1.75 -27.31 -21.91
C ALA A 62 -2.24 -26.73 -20.58
N TRP A 63 -3.18 -25.78 -20.62
CA TRP A 63 -3.82 -25.22 -19.43
C TRP A 63 -4.71 -26.23 -18.70
N ALA A 64 -5.43 -27.09 -19.43
CA ALA A 64 -6.24 -28.14 -18.82
C ALA A 64 -5.39 -29.14 -18.05
N LEU A 65 -4.25 -29.55 -18.62
CA LEU A 65 -3.27 -30.42 -17.96
C LEU A 65 -2.65 -29.75 -16.72
N GLY A 66 -2.25 -28.48 -16.84
CA GLY A 66 -1.70 -27.72 -15.72
C GLY A 66 -2.69 -27.53 -14.58
N ALA A 67 -3.96 -27.25 -14.89
CA ALA A 67 -5.02 -27.10 -13.91
C ALA A 67 -5.27 -28.40 -13.11
N ALA A 68 -5.14 -29.57 -13.75
CA ALA A 68 -5.29 -30.86 -13.07
C ALA A 68 -4.18 -31.14 -12.04
N GLN A 69 -3.00 -30.52 -12.20
CA GLN A 69 -1.88 -30.66 -11.25
C GLN A 69 -1.92 -29.65 -10.11
N GLN A 70 -2.79 -28.65 -10.19
CA GLN A 70 -2.89 -27.58 -9.18
C GLN A 70 -3.68 -28.04 -7.96
N ASN A 71 -3.09 -27.92 -6.77
CA ASN A 71 -3.80 -28.16 -5.52
C ASN A 71 -4.67 -26.94 -5.16
N THR A 72 -5.96 -27.03 -5.46
CA THR A 72 -6.93 -25.95 -5.23
C THR A 72 -7.16 -25.66 -3.74
N LEU A 73 -7.09 -26.66 -2.87
CA LEU A 73 -7.26 -26.47 -1.43
C LEU A 73 -6.10 -25.68 -0.84
N ALA A 74 -4.86 -26.03 -1.19
CA ALA A 74 -3.68 -25.28 -0.77
C ALA A 74 -3.72 -23.83 -1.27
N GLY A 75 -4.12 -23.61 -2.53
CA GLY A 75 -4.32 -22.27 -3.08
C GLY A 75 -5.42 -21.48 -2.34
N GLY A 76 -6.52 -22.15 -1.97
CA GLY A 76 -7.61 -21.56 -1.20
C GLY A 76 -7.20 -21.14 0.20
N ILE A 77 -6.45 -21.99 0.91
CA ILE A 77 -5.91 -21.68 2.25
C ILE A 77 -4.96 -20.48 2.17
N ASN A 78 -4.05 -20.46 1.21
CA ASN A 78 -3.13 -19.32 1.03
C ASN A 78 -3.91 -18.02 0.77
N THR A 79 -4.96 -18.08 -0.06
CA THR A 79 -5.82 -16.92 -0.34
C THR A 79 -6.53 -16.45 0.94
N LEU A 80 -7.05 -17.37 1.74
CA LEU A 80 -7.68 -17.05 3.02
C LEU A 80 -6.70 -16.36 3.98
N VAL A 81 -5.48 -16.87 4.08
CA VAL A 81 -4.43 -16.27 4.92
C VAL A 81 -4.12 -14.84 4.45
N LEU A 82 -3.99 -14.60 3.15
CA LEU A 82 -3.73 -13.27 2.59
C LEU A 82 -4.89 -12.29 2.86
N ILE A 83 -6.14 -12.75 2.73
CA ILE A 83 -7.32 -11.94 3.05
C ILE A 83 -7.32 -11.56 4.54
N VAL A 84 -7.10 -12.54 5.43
CA VAL A 84 -7.05 -12.27 6.88
C VAL A 84 -5.89 -11.32 7.22
N SER A 85 -4.72 -11.49 6.60
CA SER A 85 -3.57 -10.59 6.76
C SER A 85 -3.95 -9.15 6.38
N SER A 86 -4.58 -8.94 5.21
CA SER A 86 -5.04 -7.61 4.80
C SER A 86 -6.04 -6.98 5.78
N LEU A 87 -6.94 -7.78 6.36
CA LEU A 87 -7.86 -7.33 7.41
C LEU A 87 -7.09 -6.89 8.66
N THR A 88 -6.09 -7.67 9.09
CA THR A 88 -5.29 -7.30 10.27
C THR A 88 -4.50 -6.00 10.07
N MET A 89 -3.97 -5.76 8.87
CA MET A 89 -3.34 -4.48 8.53
C MET A 89 -4.34 -3.31 8.57
N ALA A 90 -5.56 -3.47 8.04
CA ALA A 90 -6.60 -2.44 8.12
C ALA A 90 -7.00 -2.13 9.58
N LEU A 91 -7.11 -3.16 10.43
CA LEU A 91 -7.36 -3.00 11.86
C LEU A 91 -6.19 -2.32 12.58
N ALA A 92 -4.94 -2.56 12.16
CA ALA A 92 -3.77 -1.88 12.72
C ALA A 92 -3.84 -0.36 12.47
N VAL A 93 -4.19 0.05 11.24
CA VAL A 93 -4.36 1.48 10.87
C VAL A 93 -5.50 2.11 11.68
N ARG A 94 -6.64 1.44 11.81
CA ARG A 94 -7.75 1.92 12.65
C ARG A 94 -7.33 2.10 14.12
N ASN A 95 -6.60 1.14 14.69
CA ASN A 95 -6.11 1.26 16.07
C ASN A 95 -5.07 2.38 16.22
N ALA A 96 -4.27 2.65 15.19
CA ALA A 96 -3.32 3.75 15.18
C ALA A 96 -4.03 5.11 15.22
N GLN A 97 -5.13 5.26 14.46
CA GLN A 97 -5.98 6.45 14.50
C GLN A 97 -6.65 6.67 15.87
N LEU A 98 -6.96 5.59 16.59
CA LEU A 98 -7.48 5.63 17.97
C LEU A 98 -6.38 5.77 19.04
N ALA A 99 -5.12 6.01 18.65
CA ALA A 99 -3.95 6.09 19.52
C ALA A 99 -3.70 4.84 20.40
N ASN A 100 -4.25 3.68 20.02
CA ASN A 100 -4.07 2.43 20.76
C ASN A 100 -2.82 1.67 20.29
N ARG A 101 -1.65 2.14 20.73
CA ARG A 101 -0.34 1.61 20.30
C ARG A 101 -0.18 0.11 20.52
N ARG A 102 -0.67 -0.44 21.65
CA ARG A 102 -0.56 -1.88 21.93
C ARG A 102 -1.32 -2.72 20.91
N ALA A 103 -2.56 -2.31 20.60
CA ALA A 103 -3.37 -3.00 19.59
C ALA A 103 -2.79 -2.85 18.17
N THR A 104 -2.27 -1.67 17.81
CA THR A 104 -1.58 -1.46 16.53
C THR A 104 -0.40 -2.41 16.36
N VAL A 105 0.50 -2.49 17.35
CA VAL A 105 1.67 -3.38 17.29
C VAL A 105 1.25 -4.84 17.24
N ALA A 106 0.26 -5.25 18.04
CA ALA A 106 -0.24 -6.63 18.01
C ALA A 106 -0.79 -7.01 16.62
N MET A 107 -1.59 -6.15 15.99
CA MET A 107 -2.11 -6.40 14.64
C MET A 107 -1.00 -6.44 13.58
N LEU A 108 0.04 -5.60 13.70
CA LEU A 108 1.20 -5.63 12.81
C LEU A 108 2.05 -6.91 12.99
N VAL A 109 2.15 -7.46 14.19
CA VAL A 109 2.84 -8.75 14.41
C VAL A 109 2.03 -9.92 13.87
N ILE A 110 0.70 -9.85 13.91
CA ILE A 110 -0.17 -10.91 13.38
C ILE A 110 -0.15 -10.93 11.84
N THR A 111 0.00 -9.77 11.19
CA THR A 111 -0.04 -9.67 9.72
C THR A 111 1.27 -10.07 9.04
N LEU A 112 2.40 -9.92 9.73
CA LEU A 112 3.77 -10.21 9.27
C LEU A 112 4.16 -11.67 9.51
#